data_AF-A0A2V5HTB3-F1
#
_entry.id   AF-A0A2V5HTB3-F1
#
_cell.length_a   1.000
_cell.length_b   1.000
_cell.length_c   1.000
_cell.angle_alpha   90.00
_cell.angle_beta   90.00
_cell.angle_gamma   90.00
#
_symmetry.space_group_name_H-M   'P 1'
#
loop_
_entity.id
_entity.type
_entity.pdbx_description
1 polymer ?
#
loop_
_entity_poly.entity_id
_entity_poly.type
_entity_poly.pdbx_seq_one_letter_code
_entity_poly.pdbx_strand_id
1 'polypeptide(L)'
;MTVLEEFFQQSPFETLSKELNFDSYDEKLWWEKSGLMLARVLSSASYTRDEQLQYLEFFAQALLPLLGPYPQFFRSSITRSGLPLELSINYQQQEKPLVVRIGFEPLNALSGNPQDPFNCLPASELLSSLAQLRTPGYDEQIWHQVIQDHTVSQAEREALQGINLEAGYIRSQTAFGFDLTREGKIAVKGYSFPALKCKVTGQSMAQLMATTMVNLTPLIDCSPAFATVDDYLREVGYDDRSFFSWDFVDPARSRLKLYTGSNSVTWEKLAEVWTLGNRVQSPTVARGLEYLRQLWDRMQLAAGEREIVVAFDDRQSTAKATPLLWNYEMRAGDPTPLTKLYFPVHGESDWKVITAVGDFLCHIGLERHGKGYVEKVKSYYPGIDLTTTDRFTSWVSFAYTEKTGVYLSTYYNSSTDNPWKMTVEEEEHA
;
A
#
# COMPACT_ATOMS: atom_id res chain seq x y z
N MET A 1 40.46 -27.52 24.05
CA MET A 1 39.50 -27.47 22.93
C MET A 1 38.11 -27.58 23.53
N THR A 2 37.45 -26.46 23.73
CA THR A 2 36.03 -26.40 24.09
C THR A 2 35.31 -25.95 22.84
N VAL A 3 34.62 -26.88 22.19
CA VAL A 3 33.68 -26.60 21.11
C VAL A 3 32.51 -25.89 21.78
N LEU A 4 32.37 -24.59 21.55
CA LEU A 4 31.16 -23.86 21.91
C LEU A 4 30.07 -24.37 20.98
N GLU A 5 29.09 -25.08 21.54
CA GLU A 5 27.80 -25.33 20.88
C GLU A 5 27.16 -23.96 20.60
N GLU A 6 27.23 -23.51 19.35
CA GLU A 6 26.33 -22.47 18.86
C GLU A 6 24.91 -23.03 18.92
N PHE A 7 24.19 -22.72 20.00
CA PHE A 7 22.75 -22.92 20.05
C PHE A 7 22.14 -22.08 18.90
N PHE A 8 21.76 -22.74 17.80
CA PHE A 8 20.95 -22.12 16.76
C PHE A 8 19.62 -21.70 17.39
N GLN A 9 19.52 -20.44 17.78
CA GLN A 9 18.29 -19.88 18.30
C GLN A 9 17.27 -19.86 17.16
N GLN A 10 16.13 -20.53 17.36
CA GLN A 10 15.03 -20.56 16.39
C GLN A 10 14.58 -19.14 16.06
N SER A 11 14.27 -18.89 14.78
CA SER A 11 13.74 -17.61 14.33
C SER A 11 12.38 -17.30 14.99
N PRO A 12 11.99 -16.02 15.13
CA PRO A 12 10.67 -15.65 15.66
C PRO A 12 9.51 -16.35 14.95
N PHE A 13 9.61 -16.48 13.63
CA PHE A 13 8.62 -17.20 12.83
C PHE A 13 8.52 -18.68 13.20
N GLU A 14 9.65 -19.39 13.32
CA GLU A 14 9.66 -20.81 13.71
C GLU A 14 9.16 -21.03 15.14
N THR A 15 9.45 -20.09 16.06
CA THR A 15 8.92 -20.10 17.43
C THR A 15 7.40 -20.04 17.41
N LEU A 16 6.83 -19.02 16.78
CA LEU A 16 5.37 -18.85 16.72
C LEU A 16 4.68 -19.95 15.92
N SER A 17 5.28 -20.43 14.82
CA SER A 17 4.70 -21.51 14.00
C SER A 17 4.44 -22.80 14.78
N LYS A 18 5.15 -23.03 15.89
CA LYS A 18 4.94 -24.21 16.76
C LYS A 18 3.85 -24.01 17.79
N GLU A 19 3.51 -22.76 18.10
CA GLU A 19 2.56 -22.37 19.14
C GLU A 19 1.19 -22.01 18.55
N LEU A 20 1.16 -21.55 17.30
CA LEU A 20 -0.07 -21.21 16.59
C LEU A 20 -0.90 -22.46 16.28
N ASN A 21 -2.19 -22.37 16.58
CA ASN A 21 -3.21 -23.27 16.05
C ASN A 21 -3.93 -22.52 14.94
N PHE A 22 -4.00 -23.12 13.75
CA PHE A 22 -4.72 -22.55 12.61
C PHE A 22 -6.14 -23.13 12.57
N ASP A 23 -7.13 -22.26 12.38
CA ASP A 23 -8.54 -22.65 12.30
C ASP A 23 -8.86 -23.31 10.95
N SER A 24 -8.02 -23.08 9.94
CA SER A 24 -8.14 -23.68 8.61
C SER A 24 -6.79 -24.01 7.96
N TYR A 25 -6.84 -24.86 6.92
CA TYR A 25 -5.68 -25.10 6.06
C TYR A 25 -5.27 -23.84 5.28
N ASP A 26 -6.23 -23.00 4.91
CA ASP A 26 -5.99 -21.77 4.17
C ASP A 26 -5.21 -20.75 5.01
N GLU A 27 -5.56 -20.58 6.29
CA GLU A 27 -4.78 -19.76 7.23
C GLU A 27 -3.35 -20.27 7.39
N LYS A 28 -3.17 -21.59 7.50
CA LYS A 28 -1.83 -22.18 7.57
C LYS A 28 -1.01 -21.83 6.33
N LEU A 29 -1.59 -21.94 5.13
CA LEU A 29 -0.90 -21.57 3.90
C LEU A 29 -0.57 -20.07 3.85
N TRP A 30 -1.52 -19.20 4.22
CA TRP A 30 -1.26 -17.77 4.33
C TRP A 30 -0.11 -17.44 5.28
N TRP A 31 -0.04 -18.11 6.42
CA TRP A 31 1.06 -17.97 7.38
C TRP A 31 2.40 -18.42 6.79
N GLU A 32 2.44 -19.60 6.17
CA GLU A 32 3.66 -20.14 5.55
C GLU A 32 4.20 -19.26 4.41
N LYS A 33 3.32 -18.54 3.71
CA LYS A 33 3.70 -17.70 2.55
C LYS A 33 3.92 -16.25 2.90
N SER A 34 2.95 -15.62 3.56
CA SER A 34 2.96 -14.19 3.85
C SER A 34 3.53 -13.89 5.24
N GLY A 35 3.24 -14.73 6.24
CA GLY A 35 3.83 -14.63 7.57
C GLY A 35 5.36 -14.82 7.54
N LEU A 36 5.84 -15.80 6.78
CA LEU A 36 7.28 -16.01 6.55
C LEU A 36 7.94 -14.79 5.89
N MET A 37 7.29 -14.21 4.88
CA MET A 37 7.80 -13.01 4.23
C MET A 37 7.84 -11.81 5.19
N LEU A 38 6.78 -11.59 5.98
CA LEU A 38 6.74 -10.53 7.00
C LEU A 38 7.90 -10.68 8.00
N ALA A 39 8.19 -11.90 8.48
CA ALA A 39 9.30 -12.15 9.39
C ALA A 39 10.66 -11.74 8.78
N ARG A 40 10.88 -12.06 7.49
CA ARG A 40 12.11 -11.68 6.78
C ARG A 40 12.21 -10.18 6.57
N VAL A 41 11.09 -9.52 6.24
CA VAL A 41 11.01 -8.07 6.09
C VAL A 41 11.33 -7.37 7.42
N LEU A 42 10.74 -7.79 8.54
CA LEU A 42 11.04 -7.27 9.88
C LEU A 42 12.50 -7.46 10.26
N SER A 43 13.04 -8.67 10.10
CA SER A 43 14.45 -8.97 10.38
C SER A 43 15.39 -8.06 9.55
N SER A 44 15.10 -7.90 8.26
CA SER A 44 15.90 -7.06 7.36
C SER A 44 15.82 -5.56 7.66
N ALA A 45 14.78 -5.13 8.37
CA ALA A 45 14.59 -3.77 8.86
C ALA A 45 15.14 -3.59 10.29
N SER A 46 15.89 -4.57 10.81
CA SER A 46 16.55 -4.52 12.12
C SER A 46 15.57 -4.33 13.27
N TYR A 47 14.40 -4.98 13.23
CA TYR A 47 13.53 -5.12 14.39
C TYR A 47 14.17 -6.07 15.40
N THR A 48 14.04 -5.76 16.69
CA THR A 48 14.50 -6.66 17.76
C THR A 48 13.71 -7.97 17.74
N ARG A 49 14.19 -9.02 18.41
CA ARG A 49 13.47 -10.30 18.51
C ARG A 49 12.07 -10.10 19.09
N ASP A 50 11.96 -9.29 20.15
CA ASP A 50 10.70 -9.06 20.85
C ASP A 50 9.71 -8.28 19.96
N GLU A 51 10.19 -7.25 19.26
CA GLU A 51 9.35 -6.55 18.27
C GLU A 51 8.91 -7.49 17.13
N GLN A 52 9.80 -8.39 16.66
CA GLN A 52 9.44 -9.36 15.62
C GLN A 52 8.34 -10.32 16.09
N LEU A 53 8.47 -10.87 17.31
CA LEU A 53 7.45 -11.74 17.90
C LEU A 53 6.12 -10.99 18.04
N GLN A 54 6.15 -9.79 18.62
CA GLN A 54 4.94 -9.00 18.82
C GLN A 54 4.21 -8.66 17.51
N TYR A 55 4.93 -8.29 16.44
CA TYR A 55 4.30 -7.98 15.16
C TYR A 55 3.82 -9.20 14.40
N LEU A 56 4.51 -10.34 14.54
CA LEU A 56 4.05 -11.61 13.98
C LEU A 56 2.82 -12.15 14.73
N GLU A 57 2.76 -11.98 16.05
CA GLU A 57 1.55 -12.28 16.85
C GLU A 57 0.38 -11.40 16.44
N PHE A 58 0.60 -10.08 16.28
CA PHE A 58 -0.41 -9.17 15.76
C PHE A 58 -0.93 -9.62 14.38
N PHE A 59 -0.02 -9.96 13.46
CA PHE A 59 -0.40 -10.47 12.14
C PHE A 59 -1.23 -11.75 12.26
N ALA A 60 -0.77 -12.72 13.05
CA ALA A 60 -1.44 -14.02 13.21
C ALA A 60 -2.82 -13.90 13.88
N GLN A 61 -3.00 -12.98 14.82
CA GLN A 61 -4.25 -12.85 15.58
C GLN A 61 -5.26 -11.90 14.92
N ALA A 62 -4.81 -10.80 14.34
CA ALA A 62 -5.69 -9.74 13.86
C ALA A 62 -5.90 -9.74 12.34
N LEU A 63 -4.89 -10.17 11.56
CA LEU A 63 -4.93 -10.05 10.10
C LEU A 63 -5.09 -11.41 9.39
N LEU A 64 -4.41 -12.45 9.87
CA LEU A 64 -4.40 -13.77 9.26
C LEU A 64 -5.80 -14.39 9.09
N PRO A 65 -6.72 -14.32 10.08
CA PRO A 65 -8.07 -14.87 9.92
C PRO A 65 -8.91 -14.13 8.86
N LEU A 66 -8.49 -12.90 8.53
CA LEU A 66 -9.15 -12.02 7.56
C LEU A 66 -8.41 -11.94 6.22
N LEU A 67 -7.54 -12.91 5.91
CA LEU A 67 -6.98 -13.05 4.55
C LEU A 67 -7.90 -13.84 3.61
N GLY A 68 -8.97 -14.44 4.14
CA GLY A 68 -9.92 -15.24 3.36
C GLY A 68 -9.34 -16.55 2.81
N PRO A 69 -10.04 -17.21 1.88
CA PRO A 69 -9.61 -18.48 1.30
C PRO A 69 -8.24 -18.38 0.60
N TYR A 70 -7.50 -19.50 0.56
CA TYR A 70 -6.22 -19.58 -0.15
C TYR A 70 -6.29 -20.59 -1.33
N PRO A 71 -5.84 -20.22 -2.55
CA PRO A 71 -5.54 -18.86 -2.98
C PRO A 71 -6.80 -17.99 -2.96
N GLN A 72 -6.62 -16.67 -2.90
CA GLN A 72 -7.74 -15.74 -2.77
C GLN A 72 -8.69 -15.80 -3.97
N PHE A 73 -9.99 -15.92 -3.68
CA PHE A 73 -11.04 -15.81 -4.69
C PHE A 73 -11.38 -14.35 -5.00
N PHE A 74 -11.57 -13.54 -3.95
CA PHE A 74 -11.71 -12.10 -4.10
C PHE A 74 -10.35 -11.48 -4.40
N ARG A 75 -10.27 -10.69 -5.48
CA ARG A 75 -9.04 -10.00 -5.87
C ARG A 75 -9.07 -8.58 -5.35
N SER A 76 -8.14 -8.27 -4.44
CA SER A 76 -8.06 -6.98 -3.76
C SER A 76 -7.45 -5.90 -4.65
N SER A 77 -8.02 -4.70 -4.60
CA SER A 77 -7.55 -3.53 -5.36
C SER A 77 -6.29 -2.89 -4.78
N ILE A 78 -5.77 -3.37 -3.64
CA ILE A 78 -4.55 -2.81 -3.05
C ILE A 78 -3.28 -3.29 -3.77
N THR A 79 -3.34 -4.40 -4.51
CA THR A 79 -2.21 -4.92 -5.29
C THR A 79 -2.60 -5.15 -6.75
N ARG A 80 -1.60 -5.28 -7.62
CA ARG A 80 -1.82 -5.64 -9.03
C ARG A 80 -2.12 -7.12 -9.21
N SER A 81 -1.56 -8.00 -8.36
CA SER A 81 -1.84 -9.43 -8.36
C SER A 81 -3.25 -9.76 -7.83
N GLY A 82 -3.87 -8.85 -7.08
CA GLY A 82 -5.13 -9.09 -6.39
C GLY A 82 -4.94 -9.74 -5.01
N LEU A 83 -3.71 -9.83 -4.50
CA LEU A 83 -3.43 -10.20 -3.11
C LEU A 83 -4.04 -9.15 -2.16
N PRO A 84 -4.73 -9.57 -1.08
CA PRO A 84 -5.27 -8.68 -0.06
C PRO A 84 -4.21 -8.18 0.93
N LEU A 85 -2.92 -8.29 0.59
CA LEU A 85 -1.79 -7.95 1.44
C LEU A 85 -0.67 -7.31 0.62
N GLU A 86 -0.09 -6.22 1.12
CA GLU A 86 1.10 -5.57 0.57
C GLU A 86 2.06 -5.12 1.69
N LEU A 87 3.31 -5.53 1.62
CA LEU A 87 4.37 -5.22 2.55
C LEU A 87 5.25 -4.16 1.94
N SER A 88 5.62 -3.18 2.76
CA SER A 88 6.58 -2.14 2.35
C SER A 88 7.54 -1.78 3.45
N ILE A 89 8.71 -1.27 3.05
CA ILE A 89 9.70 -0.70 3.98
C ILE A 89 9.83 0.78 3.70
N ASN A 90 9.85 1.58 4.76
CA ASN A 90 10.18 2.99 4.69
C ASN A 90 11.60 3.28 5.15
N TYR A 91 12.33 4.00 4.30
CA TYR A 91 13.67 4.53 4.50
C TYR A 91 13.58 6.05 4.63
N GLN A 92 14.29 6.61 5.62
CA GLN A 92 14.34 8.06 5.82
C GLN A 92 15.79 8.51 5.93
N GLN A 93 16.12 9.59 5.23
CA GLN A 93 17.49 10.11 5.11
C GLN A 93 18.11 10.49 6.46
N GLN A 94 17.33 11.04 7.40
CA GLN A 94 17.83 11.48 8.70
C GLN A 94 17.97 10.34 9.72
N GLU A 95 18.51 9.20 9.30
CA GLU A 95 18.84 8.01 10.10
C GLU A 95 17.74 7.52 11.06
N LYS A 96 16.47 7.76 10.71
CA LYS A 96 15.37 7.21 11.51
C LYS A 96 15.29 5.70 11.30
N PRO A 97 14.86 4.93 12.32
CA PRO A 97 14.64 3.51 12.16
C PRO A 97 13.73 3.22 10.98
N LEU A 98 14.07 2.18 10.20
CA LEU A 98 13.23 1.70 9.11
C LEU A 98 11.86 1.30 9.69
N VAL A 99 10.81 1.58 8.94
CA VAL A 99 9.44 1.23 9.34
C VAL A 99 8.86 0.26 8.32
N VAL A 100 8.61 -0.97 8.74
CA VAL A 100 7.83 -1.97 7.99
C VAL A 100 6.36 -1.61 8.07
N ARG A 101 5.64 -1.83 6.96
CA ARG A 101 4.22 -1.52 6.85
C ARG A 101 3.48 -2.62 6.15
N ILE A 102 2.20 -2.73 6.50
CA ILE A 102 1.27 -3.68 5.92
C ILE A 102 0.10 -2.88 5.35
N GLY A 103 -0.11 -2.94 4.04
CA GLY A 103 -1.38 -2.65 3.39
C GLY A 103 -2.23 -3.92 3.39
N PHE A 104 -3.51 -3.81 3.72
CA PHE A 104 -4.37 -4.96 3.97
C PHE A 104 -5.82 -4.67 3.59
N GLU A 105 -6.46 -5.57 2.85
CA GLU A 105 -7.92 -5.55 2.67
C GLU A 105 -8.50 -6.78 3.37
N PRO A 106 -9.28 -6.61 4.45
CA PRO A 106 -9.89 -7.76 5.13
C PRO A 106 -10.85 -8.47 4.18
N LEU A 107 -10.73 -9.79 4.13
CA LEU A 107 -11.59 -10.72 3.42
C LEU A 107 -12.17 -11.73 4.42
N ASN A 108 -13.29 -12.34 4.06
CA ASN A 108 -13.80 -13.54 4.73
C ASN A 108 -14.35 -14.51 3.67
N ALA A 109 -14.98 -15.60 4.10
CA ALA A 109 -15.56 -16.59 3.20
C ALA A 109 -16.71 -16.05 2.31
N LEU A 110 -17.26 -14.87 2.63
CA LEU A 110 -18.35 -14.24 1.89
C LEU A 110 -17.86 -13.25 0.82
N SER A 111 -16.62 -12.76 0.95
CA SER A 111 -16.04 -11.77 0.04
C SER A 111 -16.13 -12.20 -1.43
N GLY A 112 -16.86 -11.41 -2.22
CA GLY A 112 -17.05 -11.61 -3.66
C GLY A 112 -18.13 -12.61 -4.04
N ASN A 113 -18.76 -13.29 -3.07
CA ASN A 113 -19.89 -14.16 -3.33
C ASN A 113 -21.21 -13.35 -3.40
N PRO A 114 -22.36 -13.95 -3.77
CA PRO A 114 -23.63 -13.21 -3.89
C PRO A 114 -24.13 -12.56 -2.58
N GLN A 115 -23.68 -12.99 -1.41
CA GLN A 115 -24.03 -12.41 -0.11
C GLN A 115 -23.18 -11.17 0.20
N ASP A 116 -21.93 -11.11 -0.26
CA ASP A 116 -21.08 -9.92 -0.15
C ASP A 116 -20.25 -9.66 -1.43
N PRO A 117 -20.89 -9.25 -2.54
CA PRO A 117 -20.25 -9.15 -3.85
C PRO A 117 -19.15 -8.06 -3.93
N PHE A 118 -19.17 -7.12 -2.99
CA PHE A 118 -18.29 -5.94 -2.95
C PHE A 118 -17.44 -5.86 -1.67
N ASN A 119 -17.31 -6.96 -0.93
CA ASN A 119 -16.44 -7.05 0.23
C ASN A 119 -16.70 -5.95 1.29
N CYS A 120 -17.98 -5.71 1.62
CA CYS A 120 -18.40 -4.67 2.56
C CYS A 120 -18.41 -5.15 4.02
N LEU A 121 -18.47 -6.47 4.26
CA LEU A 121 -18.65 -7.03 5.60
C LEU A 121 -17.35 -7.12 6.44
N PRO A 122 -16.22 -7.62 5.90
CA PRO A 122 -15.06 -7.98 6.74
C PRO A 122 -14.39 -6.80 7.45
N ALA A 123 -14.55 -5.58 6.94
CA ALA A 123 -13.99 -4.39 7.58
C ALA A 123 -14.51 -4.20 9.02
N SER A 124 -15.78 -4.52 9.27
CA SER A 124 -16.36 -4.42 10.62
C SER A 124 -15.78 -5.44 11.60
N GLU A 125 -15.41 -6.63 11.11
CA GLU A 125 -14.75 -7.68 11.90
C GLU A 125 -13.34 -7.22 12.30
N LEU A 126 -12.58 -6.65 11.36
CA LEU A 126 -11.25 -6.11 11.64
C LEU A 126 -11.30 -4.97 12.67
N LEU A 127 -12.21 -4.00 12.50
CA LEU A 127 -12.34 -2.88 13.45
C LEU A 127 -12.65 -3.38 14.87
N SER A 128 -13.55 -4.36 14.97
CA SER A 128 -13.86 -5.00 16.26
C SER A 128 -12.62 -5.62 16.91
N SER A 129 -11.78 -6.30 16.13
CA SER A 129 -10.50 -6.85 16.60
C SER A 129 -9.51 -5.75 17.00
N LEU A 130 -9.39 -4.67 16.22
CA LEU A 130 -8.49 -3.55 16.52
C LEU A 130 -8.91 -2.79 17.79
N ALA A 131 -10.21 -2.59 18.00
CA ALA A 131 -10.73 -1.97 19.21
C ALA A 131 -10.40 -2.78 20.48
N GLN A 132 -10.36 -4.12 20.37
CA GLN A 132 -9.98 -5.00 21.48
C GLN A 132 -8.50 -4.91 21.86
N LEU A 133 -7.62 -4.50 20.94
CA LEU A 133 -6.19 -4.28 21.24
C LEU A 133 -5.96 -3.08 22.17
N ARG A 134 -6.95 -2.19 22.32
CA ARG A 134 -6.90 -0.99 23.19
C ARG A 134 -5.66 -0.13 22.94
N THR A 135 -5.27 -0.01 21.67
CA THR A 135 -4.12 0.80 21.25
C THR A 135 -4.31 2.26 21.67
N PRO A 136 -3.37 2.87 22.43
CA PRO A 136 -3.51 4.24 22.88
C PRO A 136 -3.70 5.23 21.73
N GLY A 137 -4.78 6.02 21.81
CA GLY A 137 -5.11 7.06 20.84
C GLY A 137 -5.74 6.56 19.55
N TYR A 138 -6.13 5.29 19.46
CA TYR A 138 -6.95 4.76 18.37
C TYR A 138 -8.36 5.38 18.40
N ASP A 139 -8.83 5.85 17.25
CA ASP A 139 -10.11 6.54 17.09
C ASP A 139 -10.72 6.26 15.70
N GLU A 140 -12.02 5.95 15.66
CA GLU A 140 -12.76 5.55 14.46
C GLU A 140 -13.72 6.65 13.92
N GLN A 141 -13.74 7.85 14.49
CA GLN A 141 -14.73 8.89 14.13
C GLN A 141 -14.69 9.27 12.64
N ILE A 142 -13.49 9.48 12.09
CA ILE A 142 -13.32 9.76 10.65
C ILE A 142 -13.78 8.56 9.82
N TRP A 143 -13.50 7.33 10.27
CA TRP A 143 -13.94 6.13 9.57
C TRP A 143 -15.46 6.12 9.41
N HIS A 144 -16.21 6.29 10.50
CA HIS A 144 -17.67 6.28 10.46
C HIS A 144 -18.27 7.36 9.55
N GLN A 145 -17.64 8.53 9.46
CA GLN A 145 -18.08 9.58 8.55
C GLN A 145 -17.78 9.24 7.08
N VAL A 146 -16.55 8.79 6.78
CA VAL A 146 -16.11 8.54 5.40
C VAL A 146 -16.86 7.35 4.78
N ILE A 147 -17.05 6.25 5.50
CA ILE A 147 -17.60 5.04 4.88
C ILE A 147 -19.06 5.18 4.45
N GLN A 148 -19.82 6.07 5.09
CA GLN A 148 -21.22 6.33 4.72
C GLN A 148 -21.31 6.90 3.29
N ASP A 149 -20.37 7.77 2.94
CA ASP A 149 -20.37 8.49 1.67
C ASP A 149 -19.54 7.79 0.60
N HIS A 150 -18.52 7.01 0.98
CA HIS A 150 -17.59 6.40 0.02
C HIS A 150 -17.92 4.95 -0.35
N THR A 151 -18.81 4.28 0.37
CA THR A 151 -19.15 2.87 0.11
C THR A 151 -20.60 2.70 -0.35
N VAL A 152 -20.85 1.61 -1.08
CA VAL A 152 -22.21 1.27 -1.52
C VAL A 152 -23.08 0.81 -0.36
N SER A 153 -24.24 1.44 -0.19
CA SER A 153 -25.30 1.05 0.72
C SER A 153 -25.99 -0.24 0.27
N GLN A 154 -26.79 -0.85 1.15
CA GLN A 154 -27.56 -2.05 0.81
C GLN A 154 -28.46 -1.85 -0.43
N ALA A 155 -29.18 -0.72 -0.50
CA ALA A 155 -30.06 -0.42 -1.63
C ALA A 155 -29.27 -0.24 -2.94
N GLU A 156 -28.10 0.40 -2.88
CA GLU A 156 -27.22 0.55 -4.05
C GLU A 156 -26.64 -0.79 -4.50
N ARG A 157 -26.29 -1.69 -3.56
CA ARG A 157 -25.85 -3.06 -3.89
C ARG A 157 -26.94 -3.86 -4.58
N GLU A 158 -28.18 -3.74 -4.12
CA GLU A 158 -29.33 -4.38 -4.75
C GLU A 158 -29.56 -3.86 -6.17
N ALA A 159 -29.44 -2.54 -6.38
CA ALA A 159 -29.54 -1.93 -7.71
C ALA A 159 -28.41 -2.36 -8.67
N LEU A 160 -27.26 -2.77 -8.13
CA LEU A 160 -26.13 -3.28 -8.91
C LEU A 160 -26.24 -4.79 -9.25
N GLN A 161 -27.24 -5.50 -8.71
CA GLN A 161 -27.40 -6.94 -8.99
C GLN A 161 -27.66 -7.18 -10.48
N GLY A 162 -26.92 -8.14 -11.06
CA GLY A 162 -27.04 -8.50 -12.47
C GLY A 162 -26.36 -7.53 -13.44
N ILE A 163 -25.84 -6.38 -12.96
CA ILE A 163 -25.00 -5.51 -13.78
C ILE A 163 -23.63 -6.15 -13.92
N ASN A 164 -23.21 -6.44 -15.15
CA ASN A 164 -21.84 -6.85 -15.42
C ASN A 164 -20.91 -5.64 -15.24
N LEU A 165 -20.45 -5.45 -14.02
CA LEU A 165 -19.38 -4.50 -13.73
C LEU A 165 -18.11 -5.04 -14.40
N GLU A 166 -17.59 -4.30 -15.39
CA GLU A 166 -16.33 -4.62 -16.06
C GLU A 166 -15.26 -5.02 -15.04
N ALA A 167 -14.50 -6.06 -15.39
CA ALA A 167 -13.79 -6.91 -14.46
C ALA A 167 -12.81 -6.17 -13.53
N GLY A 168 -12.85 -6.56 -12.26
CA GLY A 168 -11.66 -6.60 -11.40
C GLY A 168 -11.58 -5.54 -10.31
N TYR A 169 -11.29 -4.28 -10.65
CA TYR A 169 -10.63 -3.35 -9.72
C TYR A 169 -11.53 -2.39 -8.93
N ILE A 170 -12.84 -2.36 -9.20
CA ILE A 170 -13.77 -1.43 -8.52
C ILE A 170 -14.55 -2.07 -7.37
N ARG A 171 -14.28 -3.35 -7.06
CA ARG A 171 -15.07 -4.10 -6.08
C ARG A 171 -14.66 -3.81 -4.65
N SER A 172 -13.36 -3.61 -4.40
CA SER A 172 -12.89 -3.21 -3.07
C SER A 172 -13.55 -1.89 -2.67
N GLN A 173 -14.05 -1.81 -1.44
CA GLN A 173 -14.66 -0.60 -0.90
C GLN A 173 -13.74 0.10 0.09
N THR A 174 -13.00 -0.68 0.89
CA THR A 174 -12.12 -0.18 1.95
C THR A 174 -10.88 -1.04 2.09
N ALA A 175 -9.80 -0.45 2.59
CA ALA A 175 -8.60 -1.16 3.01
C ALA A 175 -7.97 -0.47 4.23
N PHE A 176 -6.92 -1.09 4.76
CA PHE A 176 -6.23 -0.68 5.97
C PHE A 176 -4.73 -0.65 5.76
N GLY A 177 -4.07 0.19 6.56
CA GLY A 177 -2.62 0.27 6.60
C GLY A 177 -2.12 0.20 8.03
N PHE A 178 -1.03 -0.52 8.27
CA PHE A 178 -0.40 -0.66 9.57
C PHE A 178 1.07 -0.25 9.45
N ASP A 179 1.45 0.86 10.07
CA ASP A 179 2.86 1.20 10.25
C ASP A 179 3.34 0.52 11.55
N LEU A 180 4.22 -0.46 11.42
CA LEU A 180 4.80 -1.19 12.54
C LEU A 180 5.96 -0.36 13.10
N THR A 181 5.69 0.57 14.00
CA THR A 181 6.73 1.51 14.47
C THR A 181 7.69 0.85 15.47
N ARG A 182 8.60 1.57 16.10
CA ARG A 182 9.46 0.98 17.13
C ARG A 182 8.73 0.85 18.45
N GLU A 183 9.26 0.03 19.35
CA GLU A 183 8.70 -0.20 20.69
C GLU A 183 7.31 -0.87 20.66
N GLY A 184 7.05 -1.71 19.65
CA GLY A 184 5.81 -2.48 19.59
C GLY A 184 4.54 -1.68 19.26
N LYS A 185 4.66 -0.43 18.83
CA LYS A 185 3.52 0.45 18.52
C LYS A 185 3.05 0.30 17.08
N ILE A 186 1.75 0.22 16.88
CA ILE A 186 1.10 0.13 15.56
C ILE A 186 0.31 1.41 15.30
N ALA A 187 0.59 2.08 14.18
CA ALA A 187 -0.26 3.17 13.69
C ALA A 187 -1.16 2.66 12.57
N VAL A 188 -2.47 2.80 12.76
CA VAL A 188 -3.50 2.30 11.84
C VAL A 188 -3.97 3.39 10.89
N LYS A 189 -4.19 3.03 9.63
CA LYS A 189 -4.70 3.90 8.55
C LYS A 189 -5.90 3.26 7.90
N GLY A 190 -6.86 4.09 7.50
CA GLY A 190 -7.99 3.69 6.67
C GLY A 190 -7.79 4.12 5.24
N TYR A 191 -8.37 3.35 4.31
CA TYR A 191 -8.49 3.67 2.90
C TYR A 191 -9.92 3.37 2.45
N SER A 192 -10.43 4.17 1.53
CA SER A 192 -11.75 3.99 0.91
C SER A 192 -11.65 4.20 -0.60
N PHE A 193 -12.33 3.36 -1.38
CA PHE A 193 -12.29 3.32 -2.85
C PHE A 193 -13.67 3.69 -3.43
N PRO A 194 -13.94 4.99 -3.67
CA PRO A 194 -15.29 5.45 -3.99
C PRO A 194 -15.76 5.24 -5.43
N ALA A 195 -14.94 4.65 -6.32
CA ALA A 195 -15.26 4.53 -7.74
C ALA A 195 -16.62 3.86 -7.99
N LEU A 196 -16.94 2.79 -7.24
CA LEU A 196 -18.24 2.12 -7.37
C LEU A 196 -19.40 3.01 -6.89
N LYS A 197 -19.18 3.79 -5.83
CA LYS A 197 -20.16 4.75 -5.30
C LYS A 197 -20.44 5.88 -6.29
N CYS A 198 -19.41 6.45 -6.90
CA CYS A 198 -19.55 7.41 -7.99
C CYS A 198 -20.37 6.81 -9.15
N LYS A 199 -20.06 5.56 -9.54
CA LYS A 199 -20.75 4.87 -10.63
C LYS A 199 -22.24 4.66 -10.37
N VAL A 200 -22.64 4.24 -9.17
CA VAL A 200 -24.06 3.98 -8.84
C VAL A 200 -24.86 5.26 -8.58
N THR A 201 -24.23 6.29 -8.03
CA THR A 201 -24.90 7.57 -7.73
C THR A 201 -24.90 8.55 -8.91
N GLY A 202 -24.02 8.36 -9.89
CA GLY A 202 -23.78 9.31 -10.98
C GLY A 202 -23.00 10.56 -10.56
N GLN A 203 -22.52 10.63 -9.32
CA GLN A 203 -21.66 11.73 -8.86
C GLN A 203 -20.26 11.61 -9.46
N SER A 204 -19.67 12.74 -9.85
CA SER A 204 -18.27 12.76 -10.24
C SER A 204 -17.36 12.60 -9.02
N MET A 205 -16.14 12.12 -9.24
CA MET A 205 -15.13 12.00 -8.17
C MET A 205 -14.86 13.35 -7.48
N ALA A 206 -14.82 14.44 -8.25
CA ALA A 206 -14.65 15.79 -7.72
C ALA A 206 -15.81 16.24 -6.80
N GLN A 207 -17.05 15.93 -7.17
CA GLN A 207 -18.23 16.24 -6.35
C GLN A 207 -18.22 15.44 -5.04
N LEU A 208 -17.87 14.16 -5.12
CA LEU A 208 -17.79 13.31 -3.95
C LEU A 208 -16.71 13.81 -2.99
N MET A 209 -15.48 14.03 -3.48
CA MET A 209 -14.37 14.50 -2.63
C MET A 209 -14.67 15.85 -1.98
N ALA A 210 -15.28 16.79 -2.70
CA ALA A 210 -15.71 18.07 -2.12
C ALA A 210 -16.75 17.88 -1.00
N THR A 211 -17.72 16.99 -1.22
CA THR A 211 -18.75 16.66 -0.20
C THR A 211 -18.12 16.03 1.04
N THR A 212 -17.20 15.08 0.85
CA THR A 212 -16.45 14.43 1.94
C THR A 212 -15.71 15.44 2.79
N MET A 213 -15.04 16.42 2.18
CA MET A 213 -14.31 17.45 2.91
C MET A 213 -15.22 18.38 3.71
N VAL A 214 -16.37 18.77 3.15
CA VAL A 214 -17.40 19.53 3.89
C VAL A 214 -17.90 18.73 5.09
N ASN A 215 -18.22 17.44 4.90
CA ASN A 215 -18.72 16.57 5.97
C ASN A 215 -17.68 16.30 7.07
N LEU A 216 -16.39 16.31 6.74
CA LEU A 216 -15.31 16.12 7.72
C LEU A 216 -14.92 17.39 8.48
N THR A 217 -15.30 18.58 7.99
CA THR A 217 -14.94 19.87 8.60
C THR A 217 -15.22 19.94 10.12
N PRO A 218 -16.34 19.42 10.65
CA PRO A 218 -16.59 19.44 12.10
C PRO A 218 -15.60 18.62 12.94
N LEU A 219 -14.94 17.62 12.34
CA LEU A 219 -13.95 16.77 12.99
C LEU A 219 -12.51 17.24 12.72
N ILE A 220 -12.26 17.69 11.50
CA ILE A 220 -10.94 18.10 11.01
C ILE A 220 -11.11 19.10 9.86
N ASP A 221 -10.61 20.32 10.04
CA ASP A 221 -10.62 21.34 9.00
C ASP A 221 -9.29 21.38 8.24
N CYS A 222 -9.31 20.81 7.03
CA CYS A 222 -8.22 20.86 6.05
C CYS A 222 -8.59 21.71 4.83
N SER A 223 -9.64 22.54 4.91
CA SER A 223 -10.23 23.24 3.76
C SER A 223 -9.24 24.08 2.95
N PRO A 224 -8.27 24.82 3.55
CA PRO A 224 -7.31 25.60 2.77
C PRO A 224 -6.38 24.72 1.90
N ALA A 225 -5.86 23.64 2.47
CA ALA A 225 -5.03 22.70 1.72
C ALA A 225 -5.83 21.97 0.64
N PHE A 226 -7.07 21.57 0.97
CA PHE A 226 -7.95 20.91 0.02
C PHE A 226 -8.34 21.82 -1.14
N ALA A 227 -8.63 23.11 -0.92
CA ALA A 227 -8.94 24.05 -1.99
C ALA A 227 -7.83 24.11 -3.05
N THR A 228 -6.56 24.14 -2.61
CA THR A 228 -5.40 24.12 -3.52
C THR A 228 -5.34 22.83 -4.33
N VAL A 229 -5.63 21.69 -3.71
CA VAL A 229 -5.67 20.38 -4.36
C VAL A 229 -6.84 20.30 -5.36
N ASP A 230 -8.04 20.71 -4.95
CA ASP A 230 -9.26 20.65 -5.76
C ASP A 230 -9.14 21.56 -6.98
N ASP A 231 -8.63 22.78 -6.82
CA ASP A 231 -8.39 23.71 -7.93
C ASP A 231 -7.43 23.13 -8.98
N TYR A 232 -6.34 22.50 -8.53
CA TYR A 232 -5.40 21.81 -9.43
C TYR A 232 -6.07 20.66 -10.16
N LEU A 233 -6.75 19.76 -9.44
CA LEU A 233 -7.36 18.56 -10.03
C LEU A 233 -8.57 18.87 -10.91
N ARG A 234 -9.30 19.96 -10.67
CA ARG A 234 -10.34 20.44 -11.60
C ARG A 234 -9.76 20.96 -12.91
N GLU A 235 -8.55 21.53 -12.88
CA GLU A 235 -7.85 21.99 -14.09
C GLU A 235 -7.31 20.81 -14.91
N VAL A 236 -6.62 19.88 -14.25
CA VAL A 236 -5.92 18.77 -14.95
C VAL A 236 -6.77 17.51 -15.13
N GLY A 237 -7.90 17.43 -14.44
CA GLY A 237 -8.81 16.27 -14.44
C GLY A 237 -8.63 15.39 -13.20
N TYR A 238 -9.75 15.08 -12.53
CA TYR A 238 -9.81 14.04 -11.51
C TYR A 238 -9.76 12.66 -12.17
N ASP A 239 -8.90 11.77 -11.67
CA ASP A 239 -8.94 10.36 -12.04
C ASP A 239 -10.14 9.68 -11.37
N ASP A 240 -10.94 8.93 -12.13
CA ASP A 240 -12.07 8.15 -11.61
C ASP A 240 -11.63 7.01 -10.65
N ARG A 241 -10.33 6.71 -10.62
CA ARG A 241 -9.69 5.75 -9.71
C ARG A 241 -9.17 6.41 -8.44
N SER A 242 -9.41 7.70 -8.23
CA SER A 242 -8.97 8.41 -7.03
C SER A 242 -9.58 7.79 -5.77
N PHE A 243 -8.81 7.78 -4.69
CA PHE A 243 -9.21 7.17 -3.43
C PHE A 243 -8.72 7.99 -2.24
N PHE A 244 -9.28 7.72 -1.06
CA PHE A 244 -9.09 8.56 0.12
C PHE A 244 -8.53 7.76 1.29
N SER A 245 -7.71 8.40 2.13
CA SER A 245 -7.09 7.77 3.30
C SER A 245 -6.97 8.73 4.48
N TRP A 246 -6.96 8.17 5.69
CA TRP A 246 -6.80 8.88 6.95
C TRP A 246 -6.08 7.99 7.97
N ASP A 247 -5.67 8.59 9.10
CA ASP A 247 -5.13 7.87 10.25
C ASP A 247 -6.25 7.64 11.29
N PHE A 248 -6.26 6.46 11.93
CA PHE A 248 -7.13 6.13 13.08
C PHE A 248 -6.54 6.70 14.36
N VAL A 249 -6.56 8.01 14.47
CA VAL A 249 -6.18 8.77 15.65
C VAL A 249 -7.21 9.87 15.89
N ASP A 250 -7.09 10.55 17.04
CA ASP A 250 -7.81 11.80 17.30
C ASP A 250 -7.93 12.64 16.01
N PRO A 251 -9.15 13.01 15.58
CA PRO A 251 -9.36 13.66 14.29
C PRO A 251 -8.48 14.89 14.06
N ALA A 252 -8.21 15.71 15.08
CA ALA A 252 -7.37 16.90 14.96
C ALA A 252 -5.90 16.59 14.65
N ARG A 253 -5.48 15.34 14.84
CA ARG A 253 -4.12 14.85 14.55
C ARG A 253 -4.05 13.98 13.29
N SER A 254 -5.19 13.64 12.69
CA SER A 254 -5.24 12.80 11.51
C SER A 254 -4.70 13.54 10.29
N ARG A 255 -4.12 12.79 9.34
CA ARG A 255 -3.67 13.32 8.05
C ARG A 255 -4.59 12.76 6.98
N LEU A 256 -5.34 13.63 6.33
CA LEU A 256 -6.21 13.27 5.23
C LEU A 256 -5.38 13.18 3.95
N LYS A 257 -5.63 12.18 3.11
CA LYS A 257 -4.87 11.98 1.88
C LYS A 257 -5.80 11.68 0.74
N LEU A 258 -5.71 12.48 -0.31
CA LEU A 258 -6.36 12.22 -1.58
C LEU A 258 -5.33 11.60 -2.52
N TYR A 259 -5.55 10.34 -2.88
CA TYR A 259 -4.75 9.60 -3.85
C TYR A 259 -5.39 9.72 -5.22
N THR A 260 -4.57 9.90 -6.24
CA THR A 260 -5.01 9.98 -7.64
C THR A 260 -3.87 9.57 -8.57
N GLY A 261 -4.09 9.64 -9.89
CA GLY A 261 -3.15 9.09 -10.86
C GLY A 261 -3.19 9.72 -12.23
N SER A 262 -2.25 9.30 -13.06
CA SER A 262 -2.17 9.67 -14.47
C SER A 262 -1.58 8.52 -15.27
N ASN A 263 -2.03 8.39 -16.51
CA ASN A 263 -1.46 7.47 -17.48
C ASN A 263 -0.13 8.01 -18.06
N SER A 264 0.16 9.30 -17.85
CA SER A 264 1.40 9.94 -18.28
C SER A 264 2.51 9.69 -17.28
N VAL A 265 3.53 8.94 -17.69
CA VAL A 265 4.74 8.67 -16.89
C VAL A 265 5.90 9.41 -17.54
N THR A 266 5.99 10.70 -17.24
CA THR A 266 7.01 11.61 -17.81
C THR A 266 7.61 12.46 -16.70
N TRP A 267 8.84 12.95 -16.88
CA TRP A 267 9.46 13.86 -15.92
C TRP A 267 8.61 15.12 -15.72
N GLU A 268 8.05 15.64 -16.82
CA GLU A 268 7.20 16.81 -16.85
C GLU A 268 5.97 16.60 -15.96
N LYS A 269 5.31 15.44 -16.08
CA LYS A 269 4.17 15.10 -15.23
C LYS A 269 4.56 14.97 -13.76
N LEU A 270 5.71 14.35 -13.46
CA LEU A 270 6.21 14.24 -12.08
C LEU A 270 6.46 15.63 -11.47
N ALA A 271 7.09 16.54 -12.20
CA ALA A 271 7.38 17.90 -11.74
C ALA A 271 6.11 18.75 -11.58
N GLU A 272 5.15 18.61 -12.49
CA GLU A 272 3.84 19.25 -12.42
C GLU A 272 3.08 18.79 -11.17
N VAL A 273 2.95 17.48 -10.95
CA VAL A 273 2.27 16.91 -9.78
C VAL A 273 2.96 17.30 -8.48
N TRP A 274 4.29 17.27 -8.45
CA TRP A 274 5.07 17.65 -7.28
C TRP A 274 4.76 19.07 -6.80
N THR A 275 4.54 19.99 -7.73
CA THR A 275 4.30 21.43 -7.47
C THR A 275 2.83 21.84 -7.56
N LEU A 276 1.92 20.89 -7.81
CA LEU A 276 0.51 21.14 -8.11
C LEU A 276 0.33 22.18 -9.23
N GLY A 277 1.11 22.04 -10.31
CA GLY A 277 1.14 23.00 -11.40
C GLY A 277 1.64 24.37 -10.94
N ASN A 278 2.76 24.41 -10.22
CA ASN A 278 3.36 25.62 -9.63
C ASN A 278 2.53 26.34 -8.55
N ARG A 279 1.46 25.75 -8.03
CA ARG A 279 0.67 26.33 -6.93
C ARG A 279 1.39 26.24 -5.58
N VAL A 280 2.21 25.20 -5.40
CA VAL A 280 3.01 24.99 -4.20
C VAL A 280 4.47 25.18 -4.53
N GLN A 281 5.07 26.25 -3.98
CA GLN A 281 6.47 26.61 -4.19
C GLN A 281 7.12 27.01 -2.87
N SER A 282 8.27 26.42 -2.59
CA SER A 282 9.13 26.79 -1.47
C SER A 282 10.54 26.23 -1.70
N PRO A 283 11.56 26.70 -0.96
CA PRO A 283 12.89 26.08 -1.00
C PRO A 283 12.86 24.57 -0.71
N THR A 284 11.99 24.14 0.21
CA THR A 284 11.77 22.72 0.53
C THR A 284 11.21 21.94 -0.65
N VAL A 285 10.24 22.50 -1.37
CA VAL A 285 9.64 21.88 -2.56
C VAL A 285 10.67 21.77 -3.67
N ALA A 286 11.44 22.83 -3.92
CA ALA A 286 12.52 22.84 -4.91
C ALA A 286 13.58 21.78 -4.59
N ARG A 287 14.00 21.68 -3.32
CA ARG A 287 14.97 20.68 -2.87
C ARG A 287 14.44 19.25 -3.02
N GLY A 288 13.18 19.02 -2.69
CA GLY A 288 12.53 17.72 -2.92
C GLY A 288 12.47 17.35 -4.39
N LEU A 289 12.21 18.32 -5.28
CA LEU A 289 12.18 18.13 -6.73
C LEU A 289 13.57 17.74 -7.28
N GLU A 290 14.65 18.31 -6.74
CA GLU A 290 16.03 17.91 -7.12
C GLU A 290 16.30 16.43 -6.78
N TYR A 291 15.92 15.97 -5.59
CA TYR A 291 16.06 14.57 -5.21
C TYR A 291 15.14 13.65 -6.02
N LEU A 292 13.92 14.12 -6.32
CA LEU A 292 13.00 13.40 -7.19
C LEU A 292 13.60 13.19 -8.59
N ARG A 293 14.25 14.22 -9.15
CA ARG A 293 14.95 14.13 -10.43
C ARG A 293 16.05 13.08 -10.39
N GLN A 294 16.85 13.11 -9.33
CA GLN A 294 17.96 12.17 -9.14
C GLN A 294 17.46 10.71 -9.00
N LEU A 295 16.29 10.49 -8.41
CA LEU A 295 15.64 9.19 -8.36
C LEU A 295 15.13 8.78 -9.75
N TRP A 296 14.40 9.67 -10.44
CA TRP A 296 13.90 9.44 -11.81
C TRP A 296 15.01 9.01 -12.78
N ASP A 297 16.12 9.75 -12.79
CA ASP A 297 17.26 9.47 -13.67
C ASP A 297 17.94 8.12 -13.38
N ARG A 298 17.89 7.63 -12.13
CA ARG A 298 18.40 6.31 -11.73
C ARG A 298 17.44 5.18 -12.08
N MET A 299 16.15 5.40 -11.89
CA MET A 299 15.12 4.40 -12.18
C MET A 299 15.01 4.10 -13.68
N GLN A 300 15.28 5.10 -14.54
CA GLN A 300 15.26 4.96 -15.99
C GLN A 300 13.99 4.27 -16.51
N LEU A 301 12.83 4.60 -15.94
CA LEU A 301 11.55 4.05 -16.38
C LEU A 301 11.25 4.46 -17.83
N ALA A 302 10.55 3.60 -18.57
CA ALA A 302 10.08 3.97 -19.89
C ALA A 302 9.12 5.16 -19.78
N ALA A 303 9.54 6.30 -20.33
CA ALA A 303 8.77 7.54 -20.29
C ALA A 303 7.71 7.54 -21.40
N GLY A 304 6.52 8.08 -21.10
CA GLY A 304 5.46 8.25 -22.08
C GLY A 304 4.08 7.99 -21.52
N GLU A 305 3.10 8.04 -22.42
CA GLU A 305 1.72 7.64 -22.13
C GLU A 305 1.60 6.13 -22.08
N ARG A 306 0.95 5.64 -21.03
CA ARG A 306 0.70 4.20 -20.84
C ARG A 306 -0.77 3.90 -21.12
N GLU A 307 -1.02 2.87 -21.91
CA GLU A 307 -2.38 2.35 -22.07
C GLU A 307 -2.75 1.53 -20.82
N ILE A 308 -3.52 2.15 -19.92
CA ILE A 308 -3.88 1.50 -18.66
C ILE A 308 -5.19 0.74 -18.81
N VAL A 309 -5.09 -0.58 -18.73
CA VAL A 309 -6.25 -1.48 -18.64
C VAL A 309 -6.60 -1.69 -17.17
N VAL A 310 -7.87 -1.45 -16.81
CA VAL A 310 -8.41 -1.73 -15.48
C VAL A 310 -8.63 -3.22 -15.34
N ALA A 311 -7.55 -3.93 -15.02
CA ALA A 311 -7.55 -5.35 -14.77
C ALA A 311 -6.43 -5.70 -13.78
N PHE A 312 -6.60 -6.82 -13.09
CA PHE A 312 -5.52 -7.43 -12.34
C PHE A 312 -4.51 -8.09 -13.27
N ASP A 313 -3.28 -8.19 -12.80
CA ASP A 313 -2.24 -8.94 -13.50
C ASP A 313 -2.54 -10.44 -13.36
N ASP A 314 -2.56 -11.14 -14.49
CA ASP A 314 -2.85 -12.57 -14.58
C ASP A 314 -1.55 -13.33 -14.89
N ARG A 315 -1.66 -14.65 -15.10
CA ARG A 315 -0.50 -15.51 -15.40
C ARG A 315 0.07 -15.32 -16.81
N GLN A 316 -0.22 -14.21 -17.47
CA GLN A 316 0.29 -13.93 -18.80
C GLN A 316 1.78 -13.60 -18.77
N SER A 317 2.45 -13.84 -19.90
CA SER A 317 3.88 -13.58 -20.06
C SER A 317 4.24 -12.11 -19.93
N THR A 318 3.33 -11.19 -20.25
CA THR A 318 3.55 -9.74 -20.18
C THR A 318 2.76 -9.10 -19.03
N ALA A 319 3.43 -8.21 -18.29
CA ALA A 319 2.80 -7.44 -17.23
C ALA A 319 1.85 -6.40 -17.81
N LYS A 320 0.73 -6.17 -17.14
CA LYS A 320 -0.16 -5.05 -17.48
C LYS A 320 0.47 -3.71 -17.06
N ALA A 321 0.38 -2.70 -17.94
CA ALA A 321 0.90 -1.37 -17.67
C ALA A 321 0.30 -0.75 -16.40
N THR A 322 1.12 0.00 -15.66
CA THR A 322 0.77 0.61 -14.38
C THR A 322 0.84 2.15 -14.45
N PRO A 323 -0.18 2.87 -13.93
CA PRO A 323 -0.23 4.33 -13.97
C PRO A 323 0.74 4.96 -12.97
N LEU A 324 1.14 6.21 -13.20
CA LEU A 324 1.73 7.02 -12.15
C LEU A 324 0.67 7.29 -11.08
N LEU A 325 1.02 7.13 -9.80
CA LEU A 325 0.14 7.46 -8.68
C LEU A 325 0.80 8.49 -7.76
N TRP A 326 -0.02 9.27 -7.07
CA TRP A 326 0.42 10.16 -6.01
C TRP A 326 -0.68 10.38 -4.97
N ASN A 327 -0.31 10.94 -3.82
CA ASN A 327 -1.26 11.59 -2.94
C ASN A 327 -0.85 13.00 -2.55
N TYR A 328 -1.86 13.77 -2.16
CA TYR A 328 -1.73 15.01 -1.44
C TYR A 328 -2.17 14.80 0.01
N GLU A 329 -1.22 14.92 0.93
CA GLU A 329 -1.44 14.84 2.37
C GLU A 329 -1.81 16.22 2.91
N MET A 330 -2.96 16.31 3.58
CA MET A 330 -3.56 17.52 4.13
C MET A 330 -3.73 17.36 5.64
N ARG A 331 -3.48 18.45 6.37
CA ARG A 331 -3.47 18.44 7.84
C ARG A 331 -4.19 19.67 8.39
N ALA A 332 -4.84 19.50 9.54
CA ALA A 332 -5.43 20.63 10.25
C ALA A 332 -4.35 21.68 10.57
N GLY A 333 -4.65 22.94 10.26
CA GLY A 333 -3.77 24.07 10.52
C GLY A 333 -2.57 24.22 9.57
N ASP A 334 -2.38 23.31 8.60
CA ASP A 334 -1.38 23.46 7.55
C ASP A 334 -2.09 23.79 6.21
N PRO A 335 -1.94 25.01 5.67
CA PRO A 335 -2.59 25.37 4.42
C PRO A 335 -1.93 24.75 3.18
N THR A 336 -0.75 24.12 3.32
CA THR A 336 0.01 23.61 2.19
C THR A 336 -0.06 22.08 2.16
N PRO A 337 -0.63 21.47 1.10
CA PRO A 337 -0.61 20.02 0.96
C PRO A 337 0.82 19.50 0.72
N LEU A 338 1.12 18.30 1.23
CA LEU A 338 2.38 17.61 0.98
C LEU A 338 2.20 16.54 -0.09
N THR A 339 3.01 16.62 -1.15
CA THR A 339 2.97 15.64 -2.25
C THR A 339 3.79 14.40 -1.94
N LYS A 340 3.23 13.22 -2.26
CA LYS A 340 3.95 11.95 -2.29
C LYS A 340 3.67 11.21 -3.59
N LEU A 341 4.71 10.92 -4.36
CA LEU A 341 4.66 10.21 -5.64
C LEU A 341 4.89 8.71 -5.45
N TYR A 342 4.39 7.90 -6.38
CA TYR A 342 4.57 6.46 -6.44
C TYR A 342 4.97 6.08 -7.87
N PHE A 343 6.22 5.68 -8.04
CA PHE A 343 6.77 5.24 -9.31
C PHE A 343 6.19 3.86 -9.66
N PRO A 344 5.57 3.72 -10.84
CA PRO A 344 4.98 2.45 -11.30
C PRO A 344 6.07 1.50 -11.82
N VAL A 345 6.60 0.68 -10.91
CA VAL A 345 7.69 -0.27 -11.20
C VAL A 345 7.22 -1.70 -11.43
N HIS A 346 5.96 -2.01 -11.13
CA HIS A 346 5.34 -3.28 -11.52
C HIS A 346 5.30 -3.39 -13.06
N GLY A 347 5.96 -4.41 -13.59
CA GLY A 347 6.20 -4.65 -15.03
C GLY A 347 7.59 -4.22 -15.51
N GLU A 348 8.41 -3.62 -14.65
CA GLU A 348 9.82 -3.31 -14.94
C GLU A 348 10.71 -4.38 -14.32
N SER A 349 11.88 -4.65 -14.92
CA SER A 349 12.84 -5.62 -14.36
C SER A 349 13.09 -5.37 -12.88
N ASP A 350 12.78 -6.36 -12.05
CA ASP A 350 12.97 -6.28 -10.59
C ASP A 350 14.44 -5.98 -10.27
N TRP A 351 15.37 -6.65 -10.97
CA TRP A 351 16.80 -6.41 -10.83
C TRP A 351 17.22 -4.95 -11.07
N LYS A 352 16.73 -4.35 -12.17
CA LYS A 352 16.99 -2.94 -12.49
C LYS A 352 16.46 -2.02 -11.40
N VAL A 353 15.23 -2.26 -10.96
CA VAL A 353 14.54 -1.47 -9.92
C VAL A 353 15.28 -1.55 -8.59
N ILE A 354 15.60 -2.76 -8.10
CA ILE A 354 16.25 -2.91 -6.80
C ILE A 354 17.68 -2.36 -6.80
N THR A 355 18.40 -2.46 -7.92
CA THR A 355 19.74 -1.87 -8.06
C THR A 355 19.66 -0.35 -8.00
N ALA A 356 18.74 0.27 -8.77
CA ALA A 356 18.54 1.71 -8.76
C ALA A 356 18.14 2.26 -7.39
N VAL A 357 17.27 1.54 -6.66
CA VAL A 357 16.92 1.88 -5.27
C VAL A 357 18.12 1.77 -4.34
N GLY A 358 18.89 0.69 -4.42
CA GLY A 358 20.12 0.51 -3.63
C GLY A 358 21.12 1.65 -3.84
N ASP A 359 21.36 2.01 -5.10
CA ASP A 359 22.24 3.12 -5.48
C ASP A 359 21.71 4.48 -4.99
N PHE A 360 20.39 4.71 -5.09
CA PHE A 360 19.79 5.93 -4.59
C PHE A 360 19.87 6.03 -3.07
N LEU A 361 19.67 4.93 -2.34
CA LEU A 361 19.86 4.89 -0.89
C LEU A 361 21.30 5.27 -0.50
N CYS A 362 22.31 4.74 -1.19
CA CYS A 362 23.71 5.16 -1.00
C CYS A 362 23.89 6.66 -1.27
N HIS A 363 23.33 7.15 -2.39
CA HIS A 363 23.45 8.55 -2.81
C HIS A 363 22.85 9.55 -1.80
N ILE A 364 21.75 9.19 -1.14
CA ILE A 364 21.13 10.05 -0.12
C ILE A 364 21.78 9.91 1.27
N GLY A 365 22.88 9.15 1.40
CA GLY A 365 23.62 8.97 2.65
C GLY A 365 23.21 7.75 3.48
N LEU A 366 22.35 6.87 2.97
CA LEU A 366 21.93 5.63 3.63
C LEU A 366 22.77 4.42 3.17
N GLU A 367 24.10 4.59 3.13
CA GLU A 367 25.05 3.64 2.54
C GLU A 367 24.94 2.22 3.14
N ARG A 368 24.73 2.12 4.46
CA ARG A 368 24.51 0.83 5.15
C ARG A 368 23.31 0.07 4.58
N HIS A 369 22.25 0.78 4.19
CA HIS A 369 21.05 0.17 3.63
C HIS A 369 21.19 -0.07 2.13
N GLY A 370 21.79 0.87 1.39
CA GLY A 370 21.97 0.76 -0.05
C GLY A 370 22.88 -0.40 -0.48
N LYS A 371 24.06 -0.55 0.14
CA LYS A 371 25.04 -1.61 -0.23
C LYS A 371 24.49 -3.03 -0.10
N GLY A 372 23.58 -3.27 0.83
CA GLY A 372 22.96 -4.58 1.07
C GLY A 372 21.55 -4.72 0.51
N TYR A 373 21.03 -3.73 -0.21
CA TYR A 373 19.61 -3.68 -0.58
C TYR A 373 19.21 -4.82 -1.51
N VAL A 374 20.03 -5.13 -2.52
CA VAL A 374 19.74 -6.21 -3.48
C VAL A 374 19.66 -7.58 -2.79
N GLU A 375 20.67 -7.94 -2.00
CA GLU A 375 20.67 -9.22 -1.27
C GLU A 375 19.55 -9.30 -0.24
N LYS A 376 19.21 -8.16 0.38
CA LYS A 376 18.04 -8.05 1.24
C LYS A 376 16.75 -8.41 0.50
N VAL A 377 16.47 -7.84 -0.67
CA VAL A 377 15.24 -8.13 -1.41
C VAL A 377 15.22 -9.57 -1.91
N LYS A 378 16.36 -10.10 -2.39
CA LYS A 378 16.50 -11.52 -2.77
C LYS A 378 16.13 -12.46 -1.62
N SER A 379 16.48 -12.09 -0.39
CA SER A 379 16.14 -12.90 0.80
C SER A 379 14.63 -13.06 1.01
N TYR A 380 13.79 -12.16 0.50
CA TYR A 380 12.33 -12.26 0.63
C TYR A 380 11.74 -13.39 -0.23
N TYR A 381 12.41 -13.75 -1.33
CA TYR A 381 11.90 -14.65 -2.37
C TYR A 381 12.83 -15.83 -2.59
N PRO A 382 12.80 -16.83 -1.68
CA PRO A 382 13.75 -17.94 -1.74
C PRO A 382 13.46 -18.80 -2.99
N GLY A 383 14.49 -19.08 -3.79
CA GLY A 383 14.36 -19.89 -5.00
C GLY A 383 13.81 -19.15 -6.22
N ILE A 384 13.59 -17.84 -6.13
CA ILE A 384 13.18 -16.99 -7.26
C ILE A 384 14.39 -16.18 -7.73
N ASP A 385 14.71 -16.29 -9.01
CA ASP A 385 15.75 -15.48 -9.63
C ASP A 385 15.19 -14.11 -10.05
N LEU A 386 15.43 -13.09 -9.23
CA LEU A 386 14.96 -11.72 -9.50
C LEU A 386 15.60 -11.06 -10.74
N THR A 387 16.62 -11.68 -11.35
CA THR A 387 17.16 -11.21 -12.64
C THR A 387 16.22 -11.53 -13.80
N THR A 388 15.27 -12.44 -13.61
CA THR A 388 14.32 -12.89 -14.64
C THR A 388 12.88 -12.47 -14.34
N THR A 389 12.65 -11.60 -13.37
CA THR A 389 11.30 -11.17 -12.95
C THR A 389 11.09 -9.66 -13.12
N ASP A 390 9.82 -9.26 -13.16
CA ASP A 390 9.39 -7.89 -13.42
C ASP A 390 8.23 -7.41 -12.52
N ARG A 391 7.84 -8.17 -11.48
CA ARG A 391 6.57 -7.96 -10.75
C ARG A 391 6.67 -8.12 -9.23
N PHE A 392 7.86 -8.41 -8.69
CA PHE A 392 8.05 -8.60 -7.25
C PHE A 392 8.21 -7.27 -6.49
N THR A 393 8.53 -6.18 -7.18
CA THR A 393 8.48 -4.82 -6.67
C THR A 393 7.33 -4.08 -7.36
N SER A 394 6.36 -3.62 -6.59
CA SER A 394 5.13 -3.03 -7.13
C SER A 394 5.23 -1.52 -7.28
N TRP A 395 5.78 -0.84 -6.27
CA TRP A 395 5.88 0.62 -6.21
C TRP A 395 7.16 1.08 -5.53
N VAL A 396 7.67 2.25 -5.94
CA VAL A 396 8.64 3.03 -5.17
C VAL A 396 8.01 4.39 -4.89
N SER A 397 7.69 4.70 -3.63
CA SER A 397 7.13 6.01 -3.26
C SER A 397 8.21 6.98 -2.78
N PHE A 398 8.02 8.26 -3.10
CA PHE A 398 8.92 9.35 -2.75
C PHE A 398 8.15 10.53 -2.15
N ALA A 399 8.65 11.04 -1.04
CA ALA A 399 8.26 12.34 -0.47
C ALA A 399 9.49 13.03 0.14
N TYR A 400 9.37 14.32 0.45
CA TYR A 400 10.44 15.10 1.04
C TYR A 400 9.87 16.11 2.02
N THR A 401 10.51 16.21 3.18
CA THR A 401 10.30 17.31 4.14
C THR A 401 11.64 17.65 4.78
N GLU A 402 11.80 18.86 5.30
CA GLU A 402 13.02 19.23 6.04
C GLU A 402 13.24 18.33 7.28
N LYS A 403 12.16 17.86 7.91
CA LYS A 403 12.19 17.04 9.14
C LYS A 403 12.57 15.57 8.90
N THR A 404 12.41 15.06 7.68
CA THR A 404 12.72 13.66 7.35
C THR A 404 13.85 13.53 6.35
N GLY A 405 14.18 14.62 5.65
CA GLY A 405 14.86 14.55 4.37
C GLY A 405 14.04 13.73 3.38
N VAL A 406 14.72 13.00 2.51
CA VAL A 406 14.09 12.02 1.62
C VAL A 406 13.38 10.95 2.42
N TYR A 407 12.10 10.74 2.09
CA TYR A 407 11.24 9.69 2.57
C TYR A 407 10.96 8.76 1.39
N LEU A 408 11.55 7.56 1.42
CA LEU A 408 11.46 6.58 0.34
C LEU A 408 10.79 5.31 0.86
N SER A 409 9.79 4.78 0.15
CA SER A 409 9.26 3.45 0.46
C SER A 409 9.24 2.55 -0.75
N THR A 410 9.52 1.28 -0.55
CA THR A 410 9.44 0.23 -1.56
C THR A 410 8.37 -0.78 -1.17
N TYR A 411 7.53 -1.15 -2.13
CA TYR A 411 6.36 -2.01 -1.96
C TYR A 411 6.59 -3.30 -2.74
N TYR A 412 6.24 -4.42 -2.14
CA TYR A 412 6.66 -5.74 -2.61
C TYR A 412 5.47 -6.68 -2.82
N ASN A 413 5.60 -7.64 -3.74
CA ASN A 413 4.68 -8.77 -3.82
C ASN A 413 4.76 -9.57 -2.51
N SER A 414 3.66 -9.63 -1.77
CA SER A 414 3.72 -9.98 -0.34
C SER A 414 3.42 -11.42 -0.01
N SER A 415 3.80 -12.30 -0.94
CA SER A 415 3.82 -13.74 -0.78
C SER A 415 5.13 -14.28 -1.33
N THR A 416 5.62 -15.39 -0.77
CA THR A 416 6.72 -16.15 -1.38
C THR A 416 6.33 -16.86 -2.67
N ASP A 417 5.04 -16.88 -3.04
CA ASP A 417 4.59 -17.45 -4.31
C ASP A 417 5.01 -16.60 -5.51
N ASN A 418 5.19 -17.27 -6.65
CA ASN A 418 5.28 -16.62 -7.94
C ASN A 418 3.98 -16.84 -8.72
N PRO A 419 2.99 -15.94 -8.60
CA PRO A 419 1.70 -16.12 -9.25
C PRO A 419 1.77 -15.98 -10.78
N TRP A 420 2.89 -15.53 -11.35
CA TRP A 420 3.04 -15.22 -12.77
C TRP A 420 3.82 -16.28 -13.56
N LYS A 421 4.38 -17.29 -12.90
CA LYS A 421 5.06 -18.40 -13.57
C LYS A 421 4.06 -19.53 -13.82
N MET A 422 3.91 -19.96 -15.07
CA MET A 422 3.18 -21.19 -15.40
C MET A 422 3.97 -22.40 -14.90
N THR A 423 3.29 -23.40 -14.35
CA THR A 423 3.95 -24.67 -13.99
C THR A 423 4.22 -25.48 -15.26
N VAL A 424 5.17 -26.43 -15.21
CA VAL A 424 5.50 -27.30 -16.37
C VAL A 424 4.26 -28.07 -16.85
N GLU A 425 3.39 -28.50 -15.93
CA GLU A 425 2.12 -29.16 -16.25
C GLU A 425 1.11 -28.23 -16.94
N GLU A 426 1.16 -26.93 -16.63
CA GLU A 426 0.31 -25.91 -17.27
C GLU A 426 0.85 -25.51 -18.65
N GLU A 427 2.18 -25.50 -18.84
CA GLU A 427 2.81 -25.28 -20.15
C GLU A 427 2.55 -26.44 -21.13
N GLU A 428 2.39 -27.68 -20.64
CA GLU A 428 2.04 -28.83 -21.47
C GLU A 428 0.55 -28.86 -21.88
N HIS A 429 -0.28 -28.00 -21.31
CA HIS A 429 -1.74 -27.96 -21.54
C HIS A 429 -2.26 -26.60 -22.06
N ALA A 430 -1.37 -25.60 -22.23
CA ALA A 430 -1.63 -24.31 -22.86
C ALA A 430 -1.25 -24.34 -24.35
#